data_AF-A0A8H2JY95-F1
#
_entry.id   AF-A0A8H2JY95-F1
#
_cell.length_a   1.000
_cell.length_b   1.000
_cell.length_c   1.000
_cell.angle_alpha   90.00
_cell.angle_beta   90.00
_cell.angle_gamma   90.00
#
_symmetry.space_group_name_H-M   'P 1'
#
loop_
_entity.id
_entity.type
_entity.pdbx_description
1 polymer ?
#
loop_
_entity_poly.entity_id
_entity_poly.type
_entity_poly.pdbx_seq_one_letter_code
_entity_poly.pdbx_strand_id
1 'polypeptide(L)'
;MIHHWKTTGFRMSCLAAMAGLCLTQTGYALESLSDDRLAETTGEGIALLPENFKMVFQGPNDQSAASSYNRSNITDAAKYDTGFIRIIPTGENYEQLKLTAAQAAAMHNKADIFIYGLALSKSNSDLNQRFSNQGFNWGDAANPWLFRAGTATNIKQFAAKNPSGDISYLALEAPLVKVDADESDNNIKLGFWLDAFSRSWDSSNTLNPITGAPIPKPTSDGNDQDLDRNQRLRMQFVANGLSLNGSQVRLFQTQASDNTQHNQSLGMANIIRLNTNDNPSTLKISDSATSRNAKAIRLSTAAIQEGTAATPALDKSFAPIFNDQEGLYLYSPNLNLVLGNMYQPFVLGSEGNNIILEVTRIPNVPEIYSQIYTFYNDTDKDTKLEGALTAASFKGSTCNVAYCGSNLSDVKAGTSTIKYQGTNATHSSISIGSVTRDPTTNLLKANTDSNATGVVFRGPSNTMTNLGSAVIDGVMIQHLKFKTTGL
;
A
#
# COMPACT_ATOMS: atom_id res chain seq x y z
N MET A 1 -45.91 79.62 -7.09
CA MET A 1 -44.60 79.64 -6.43
C MET A 1 -44.16 78.19 -6.25
N ILE A 2 -42.92 77.88 -6.65
CA ILE A 2 -42.33 76.54 -6.82
C ILE A 2 -42.11 75.84 -5.47
N HIS A 3 -42.21 74.49 -5.45
CA HIS A 3 -41.54 73.46 -4.59
C HIS A 3 -42.54 72.34 -4.24
N HIS A 4 -42.23 71.04 -4.20
CA HIS A 4 -41.08 70.21 -4.54
C HIS A 4 -41.59 68.75 -4.50
N TRP A 5 -41.12 67.90 -5.41
CA TRP A 5 -41.38 66.46 -5.34
C TRP A 5 -40.56 65.87 -4.18
N LYS A 6 -41.18 65.04 -3.33
CA LYS A 6 -40.44 64.13 -2.43
C LYS A 6 -40.59 62.70 -2.93
N THR A 7 -39.47 62.21 -3.47
CA THR A 7 -39.15 60.83 -3.76
C THR A 7 -39.02 60.02 -2.47
N THR A 8 -39.80 58.96 -2.29
CA THR A 8 -39.49 57.87 -1.38
C THR A 8 -38.64 56.84 -2.14
N GLY A 9 -37.32 57.02 -2.07
CA GLY A 9 -36.36 56.12 -2.70
C GLY A 9 -36.31 54.78 -1.98
N PHE A 10 -36.88 53.75 -2.61
CA PHE A 10 -36.51 52.37 -2.30
C PHE A 10 -35.04 52.19 -2.72
N ARG A 11 -34.14 52.06 -1.74
CA ARG A 11 -32.70 52.09 -1.99
C ARG A 11 -32.31 50.87 -2.84
N MET A 12 -31.61 51.11 -3.95
CA MET A 12 -31.03 50.07 -4.83
C MET A 12 -30.23 49.00 -4.07
N SER A 13 -29.68 49.34 -2.91
CA SER A 13 -28.98 48.42 -2.01
C SER A 13 -29.85 47.29 -1.45
N CYS A 14 -31.16 47.50 -1.26
CA CYS A 14 -32.07 46.46 -0.77
C CYS A 14 -32.50 45.48 -1.89
N LEU A 15 -32.60 45.96 -3.13
CA LEU A 15 -32.89 45.11 -4.28
C LEU A 15 -31.68 44.24 -4.65
N ALA A 16 -30.46 44.79 -4.53
CA ALA A 16 -29.22 44.04 -4.72
C ALA A 16 -29.01 42.97 -3.64
N ALA A 17 -29.41 43.23 -2.39
CA ALA A 17 -29.37 42.24 -1.30
C ALA A 17 -30.38 41.09 -1.50
N MET A 18 -31.60 41.40 -1.96
CA MET A 18 -32.59 40.36 -2.30
C MET A 18 -32.19 39.54 -3.54
N ALA A 19 -31.66 40.18 -4.58
CA ALA A 19 -31.12 39.46 -5.73
C ALA A 19 -29.91 38.59 -5.35
N GLY A 20 -29.06 39.05 -4.43
CA GLY A 20 -27.96 38.28 -3.87
C GLY A 20 -28.42 37.04 -3.10
N LEU A 21 -29.45 37.16 -2.24
CA LEU A 21 -30.02 36.03 -1.49
C LEU A 21 -30.79 35.03 -2.37
N CYS A 22 -31.33 35.45 -3.51
CA CYS A 22 -31.95 34.55 -4.49
C CYS A 22 -30.93 33.87 -5.43
N LEU A 23 -29.66 34.31 -5.42
CA LEU A 23 -28.57 33.74 -6.21
C LEU A 23 -27.55 32.95 -5.38
N THR A 24 -27.69 32.91 -4.04
CA THR A 24 -26.91 32.01 -3.20
C THR A 24 -27.40 30.58 -3.41
N GLN A 25 -26.55 29.74 -4.01
CA GLN A 25 -26.74 28.29 -4.03
C GLN A 25 -26.95 27.79 -2.60
N THR A 26 -28.02 27.03 -2.38
CA THR A 26 -28.25 26.32 -1.14
C THR A 26 -27.06 25.41 -0.86
N GLY A 27 -26.24 25.76 0.11
CA GLY A 27 -25.26 24.83 0.67
C GLY A 27 -26.02 23.68 1.34
N TYR A 28 -25.85 22.47 0.84
CA TYR A 28 -26.37 21.26 1.46
C TYR A 28 -25.68 21.07 2.81
N ALA A 29 -26.35 21.48 3.88
CA ALA A 29 -25.93 21.23 5.24
C ALA A 29 -26.63 19.96 5.75
N LEU A 30 -25.89 18.85 5.79
CA LEU A 30 -26.05 17.68 6.66
C LEU A 30 -27.51 17.28 6.97
N GLU A 31 -28.22 16.79 5.96
CA GLU A 31 -29.44 15.99 6.15
C GLU A 31 -29.03 14.53 6.48
N SER A 32 -29.80 13.80 7.29
CA SER A 32 -29.47 12.40 7.60
C SER A 32 -29.70 11.54 6.37
N LEU A 33 -28.63 11.08 5.72
CA LEU A 33 -28.72 10.15 4.60
C LEU A 33 -29.10 8.74 5.10
N SER A 34 -30.28 8.26 4.69
CA SER A 34 -30.63 6.84 4.80
C SER A 34 -29.88 6.02 3.74
N ASP A 35 -29.55 4.76 4.02
CA ASP A 35 -28.82 3.85 3.11
C ASP A 35 -29.43 3.81 1.68
N ASP A 36 -30.76 3.86 1.58
CA ASP A 36 -31.47 3.89 0.29
C ASP A 36 -31.14 5.13 -0.56
N ARG A 37 -30.83 6.27 0.07
CA ARG A 37 -30.44 7.52 -0.62
C ARG A 37 -28.97 7.52 -1.03
N LEU A 38 -28.10 6.89 -0.23
CA LEU A 38 -26.68 6.71 -0.55
C LEU A 38 -26.47 5.77 -1.75
N ALA A 39 -27.35 4.79 -1.93
CA ALA A 39 -27.32 3.87 -3.07
C ALA A 39 -27.76 4.52 -4.40
N GLU A 40 -28.63 5.55 -4.35
CA GLU A 40 -29.10 6.29 -5.54
C GLU A 40 -28.15 7.43 -5.98
N THR A 41 -27.33 7.98 -5.07
CA THR A 41 -26.35 9.02 -5.40
C THR A 41 -25.10 8.44 -6.07
N THR A 42 -25.19 8.17 -7.37
CA THR A 42 -24.01 7.93 -8.20
C THR A 42 -23.27 9.26 -8.42
N GLY A 43 -22.20 9.52 -7.67
CA GLY A 43 -21.24 10.57 -8.05
C GLY A 43 -20.72 11.53 -6.98
N GLU A 44 -21.09 11.42 -5.70
CA GLU A 44 -20.46 12.23 -4.65
C GLU A 44 -19.25 11.50 -4.08
N GLY A 45 -18.06 11.99 -4.43
CA GLY A 45 -16.78 11.51 -3.92
C GLY A 45 -15.91 12.68 -3.47
N ILE A 46 -15.09 12.45 -2.45
CA ILE A 46 -14.08 13.41 -2.02
C ILE A 46 -12.85 13.21 -2.91
N ALA A 47 -12.49 14.24 -3.66
CA ALA A 47 -11.22 14.29 -4.37
C ALA A 47 -10.13 14.78 -3.41
N LEU A 48 -9.02 14.03 -3.33
CA LEU A 48 -7.85 14.41 -2.53
C LEU A 48 -6.66 14.69 -3.45
N LEU A 49 -5.94 15.77 -3.17
CA LEU A 49 -4.74 16.17 -3.91
C LEU A 49 -3.62 16.50 -2.91
N PRO A 50 -2.81 15.50 -2.52
CA PRO A 50 -1.61 15.76 -1.75
C PRO A 50 -0.66 16.68 -2.55
N GLU A 51 -0.42 17.89 -2.05
CA GLU A 51 0.52 18.86 -2.62
C GLU A 51 1.67 19.13 -1.65
N ASN A 52 2.90 19.07 -2.16
CA ASN A 52 4.13 19.19 -1.38
C ASN A 52 4.12 18.30 -0.12
N PHE A 53 3.50 17.12 -0.24
CA PHE A 53 3.29 16.22 0.87
C PHE A 53 4.60 15.53 1.26
N LYS A 54 4.88 15.52 2.56
CA LYS A 54 5.93 14.73 3.19
C LYS A 54 5.55 14.44 4.63
N MET A 55 5.98 13.31 5.15
CA MET A 55 5.76 12.94 6.55
C MET A 55 6.98 12.23 7.10
N VAL A 56 7.26 12.38 8.39
CA VAL A 56 8.31 11.64 9.09
C VAL A 56 7.91 11.41 10.54
N PHE A 57 8.12 10.19 11.03
CA PHE A 57 7.85 9.82 12.41
C PHE A 57 9.05 10.25 13.26
N GLN A 58 8.86 11.28 14.06
CA GLN A 58 9.90 11.83 14.93
C GLN A 58 9.71 11.35 16.37
N GLY A 59 10.80 11.30 17.14
CA GLY A 59 10.73 10.89 18.54
C GLY A 59 9.76 11.79 19.33
N PRO A 60 9.12 11.27 20.39
CA PRO A 60 8.21 12.05 21.21
C PRO A 60 8.98 13.18 21.92
N ASN A 61 8.71 14.41 21.49
CA ASN A 61 9.15 15.64 22.16
C ASN A 61 7.99 16.13 23.04
N ASP A 62 8.23 16.34 24.34
CA ASP A 62 7.22 16.87 25.29
C ASP A 62 6.77 18.31 24.98
N GLN A 63 7.35 18.93 23.96
CA GLN A 63 6.88 20.18 23.39
C GLN A 63 6.93 20.06 21.88
N SER A 64 5.90 20.53 21.19
CA SER A 64 5.84 20.71 19.74
C SER A 64 6.81 21.82 19.28
N ALA A 65 8.07 21.76 19.68
CA ALA A 65 9.14 22.48 19.02
C ALA A 65 9.20 21.94 17.58
N ALA A 66 9.27 22.83 16.61
CA ALA A 66 9.25 22.51 15.19
C ALA A 66 10.13 21.29 14.83
N SER A 67 9.76 20.58 13.76
CA SER A 67 10.47 19.39 13.26
C SER A 67 12.00 19.53 13.37
N SER A 68 12.72 18.43 13.64
CA SER A 68 14.20 18.45 13.70
C SER A 68 14.85 19.12 12.49
N TYR A 69 14.20 19.04 11.32
CA TYR A 69 14.62 19.67 10.06
C TYR A 69 14.41 21.19 9.99
N ASN A 70 13.58 21.75 10.86
CA ASN A 70 13.27 23.18 10.93
C ASN A 70 14.03 23.90 12.06
N ARG A 71 14.80 23.16 12.87
CA ARG A 71 15.60 23.73 13.96
C ARG A 71 16.97 24.18 13.44
N SER A 72 17.22 25.48 13.46
CA SER A 72 18.55 26.04 13.19
C SER A 72 19.54 25.49 14.23
N ASN A 73 20.68 24.95 13.80
CA ASN A 73 21.76 24.36 14.64
C ASN A 73 21.65 22.86 15.00
N ILE A 74 20.89 22.06 14.23
CA ILE A 74 20.94 20.60 14.36
C ILE A 74 21.73 19.99 13.20
N THR A 75 22.89 19.45 13.52
CA THR A 75 23.63 18.54 12.64
C THR A 75 22.91 17.20 12.60
N ASP A 76 22.77 16.61 11.41
CA ASP A 76 22.12 15.31 11.18
C ASP A 76 20.71 15.21 11.78
N ALA A 77 19.81 16.13 11.42
CA ALA A 77 18.41 16.15 11.87
C ALA A 77 17.68 14.80 11.76
N ALA A 78 18.07 13.95 10.80
CA ALA A 78 17.55 12.61 10.59
C ALA A 78 17.78 11.65 11.78
N LYS A 79 18.83 11.87 12.59
CA LYS A 79 19.12 11.03 13.77
C LYS A 79 18.05 11.12 14.85
N TYR A 80 17.20 12.15 14.81
CA TYR A 80 16.10 12.37 15.76
C TYR A 80 14.77 11.76 15.28
N ASP A 81 14.74 11.13 14.11
CA ASP A 81 13.56 10.50 13.54
C ASP A 81 13.33 9.12 14.18
N THR A 82 13.06 9.09 15.48
CA THR A 82 12.98 7.86 16.28
C THR A 82 11.56 7.51 16.72
N GLY A 83 10.56 8.20 16.16
CA GLY A 83 9.15 7.84 16.36
C GLY A 83 8.92 6.46 15.78
N PHE A 84 8.25 5.59 16.55
CA PHE A 84 8.21 4.16 16.25
C PHE A 84 6.79 3.59 16.29
N ILE A 85 6.64 2.47 15.57
CA ILE A 85 5.55 1.53 15.66
C ILE A 85 6.14 0.27 16.28
N ARG A 86 5.58 -0.17 17.41
CA ARG A 86 5.96 -1.42 18.07
C ARG A 86 4.94 -2.49 17.71
N ILE A 87 5.40 -3.59 17.14
CA ILE A 87 4.61 -4.77 16.82
C ILE A 87 5.09 -5.88 17.74
N ILE A 88 4.18 -6.44 18.53
CA ILE A 88 4.44 -7.55 19.45
C ILE A 88 3.72 -8.77 18.89
N PRO A 89 4.40 -9.67 18.16
CA PRO A 89 3.82 -10.93 17.76
C PRO A 89 3.38 -11.71 19.00
N THR A 90 2.10 -12.07 19.05
CA THR A 90 1.61 -13.07 19.99
C THR A 90 1.95 -14.44 19.41
N GLY A 91 2.76 -15.20 20.13
CA GLY A 91 3.05 -16.57 19.74
C GLY A 91 1.89 -17.53 19.97
N GLU A 92 2.14 -18.82 19.77
CA GLU A 92 1.16 -19.90 19.97
C GLU A 92 0.67 -20.02 21.42
N ASN A 93 -0.35 -20.84 21.68
CA ASN A 93 -0.78 -21.08 23.07
C ASN A 93 0.25 -21.96 23.81
N TYR A 94 1.15 -21.29 24.51
CA TYR A 94 2.24 -21.91 25.24
C TYR A 94 1.85 -22.60 26.55
N GLU A 95 0.60 -22.51 27.00
CA GLU A 95 0.10 -23.28 28.15
C GLU A 95 0.19 -24.80 27.90
N GLN A 96 0.24 -25.20 26.61
CA GLN A 96 0.40 -26.59 26.19
C GLN A 96 1.87 -27.07 26.22
N LEU A 97 2.84 -26.16 26.33
CA LEU A 97 4.25 -26.54 26.42
C LEU A 97 4.64 -26.83 27.88
N LYS A 98 4.95 -28.11 28.16
CA LYS A 98 5.50 -28.52 29.47
C LYS A 98 7.00 -28.26 29.51
N LEU A 99 7.39 -27.08 29.99
CA LEU A 99 8.78 -26.65 30.06
C LEU A 99 9.19 -26.35 31.49
N THR A 100 10.42 -26.71 31.85
CA THR A 100 11.03 -26.17 33.08
C THR A 100 11.37 -24.68 32.90
N ALA A 101 11.47 -23.93 34.01
CA ALA A 101 11.85 -22.52 33.96
C ALA A 101 13.19 -22.27 33.23
N ALA A 102 14.16 -23.17 33.41
CA ALA A 102 15.46 -23.09 32.73
C ALA A 102 15.36 -23.34 31.21
N GLN A 103 14.55 -24.32 30.79
CA GLN A 103 14.29 -24.57 29.37
C GLN A 103 13.52 -23.41 28.72
N ALA A 104 12.56 -22.85 29.45
CA ALA A 104 11.78 -21.71 28.98
C ALA A 104 12.68 -20.47 28.82
N ALA A 105 13.53 -20.16 29.80
CA ALA A 105 14.48 -19.04 29.72
C ALA A 105 15.50 -19.19 28.56
N ALA A 106 15.86 -20.42 28.18
CA ALA A 106 16.75 -20.69 27.06
C ALA A 106 16.06 -20.61 25.69
N MET A 107 14.73 -20.58 25.63
CA MET A 107 13.98 -20.49 24.38
C MET A 107 13.64 -19.05 24.04
N HIS A 108 13.93 -18.68 22.79
CA HIS A 108 13.61 -17.38 22.22
C HIS A 108 12.44 -17.50 21.24
N ASN A 109 11.23 -17.64 21.79
CA ASN A 109 9.99 -17.84 21.05
C ASN A 109 9.07 -16.61 21.10
N LYS A 110 9.45 -15.55 21.83
CA LYS A 110 8.79 -14.25 21.78
C LYS A 110 9.53 -13.35 20.80
N ALA A 111 8.82 -12.42 20.18
CA ALA A 111 9.41 -11.43 19.29
C ALA A 111 8.92 -10.03 19.65
N ASP A 112 9.72 -9.04 19.26
CA ASP A 112 9.35 -7.64 19.37
C ASP A 112 9.97 -6.89 18.20
N ILE A 113 9.14 -6.18 17.43
CA ILE A 113 9.55 -5.53 16.18
C ILE A 113 9.27 -4.04 16.32
N PHE A 114 10.29 -3.24 16.09
CA PHE A 114 10.22 -1.78 16.08
C PHE A 114 10.45 -1.30 14.66
N ILE A 115 9.46 -0.61 14.08
CA ILE A 115 9.63 0.16 12.85
C ILE A 115 9.72 1.62 13.28
N TYR A 116 10.84 2.28 13.04
CA TYR A 116 11.07 3.65 13.50
C TYR A 116 11.61 4.56 12.42
N GLY A 117 11.33 5.84 12.58
CA GLY A 117 11.65 6.85 11.57
C GLY A 117 10.95 6.55 10.26
N LEU A 118 9.71 6.09 10.28
CA LEU A 118 8.93 5.94 9.04
C LEU A 118 8.79 7.31 8.36
N ALA A 119 9.17 7.43 7.10
CA ALA A 119 8.91 8.65 6.33
C ALA A 119 8.52 8.41 4.89
N LEU A 120 7.75 9.37 4.38
CA LEU A 120 7.43 9.55 2.97
C LEU A 120 7.91 10.93 2.53
N SER A 121 8.58 10.99 1.39
CA SER A 121 9.08 12.22 0.78
C SER A 121 9.25 12.06 -0.72
N LYS A 122 9.70 13.11 -1.41
CA LYS A 122 10.03 13.04 -2.83
C LYS A 122 11.28 12.18 -3.07
N SER A 123 11.26 11.38 -4.12
CA SER A 123 12.41 10.64 -4.65
C SER A 123 13.60 11.55 -4.96
N ASN A 124 14.81 11.06 -4.73
CA ASN A 124 16.05 11.82 -4.97
C ASN A 124 17.22 10.96 -5.48
N SER A 125 16.95 9.72 -5.91
CA SER A 125 17.95 8.78 -6.43
C SER A 125 19.06 8.38 -5.45
N ASP A 126 18.92 8.70 -4.17
CA ASP A 126 19.82 8.26 -3.10
C ASP A 126 19.14 7.14 -2.31
N LEU A 127 19.69 5.92 -2.32
CA LEU A 127 19.18 4.79 -1.54
C LEU A 127 19.83 4.67 -0.16
N ASN A 128 20.82 5.50 0.15
CA ASN A 128 21.39 5.62 1.48
C ASN A 128 20.58 6.60 2.35
N GLN A 129 20.01 7.62 1.72
CA GLN A 129 19.15 8.58 2.40
C GLN A 129 17.71 8.07 2.51
N ARG A 130 17.26 7.85 3.76
CA ARG A 130 15.90 7.41 4.10
C ARG A 130 14.80 8.44 3.79
N PHE A 131 15.08 9.74 3.99
CA PHE A 131 14.12 10.84 3.84
C PHE A 131 14.78 12.04 3.16
N SER A 132 14.24 12.48 2.02
CA SER A 132 14.82 13.60 1.25
C SER A 132 14.45 14.98 1.82
N ASN A 133 13.46 15.03 2.71
CA ASN A 133 12.87 16.26 3.26
C ASN A 133 12.28 17.20 2.18
N GLN A 134 12.04 16.70 0.98
CA GLN A 134 11.30 17.39 -0.08
C GLN A 134 9.90 16.80 -0.19
N GLY A 135 8.88 17.64 -0.37
CA GLY A 135 7.52 17.18 -0.60
C GLY A 135 7.29 16.79 -2.05
N PHE A 136 6.32 15.91 -2.28
CA PHE A 136 5.88 15.50 -3.62
C PHE A 136 4.40 15.84 -3.81
N ASN A 137 3.99 15.95 -5.08
CA ASN A 137 2.59 16.10 -5.46
C ASN A 137 2.07 14.76 -5.95
N TRP A 138 0.80 14.45 -5.68
CA TRP A 138 0.20 13.18 -6.05
C TRP A 138 -1.19 13.34 -6.64
N GLY A 139 -1.30 13.05 -7.94
CA GLY A 139 -2.52 13.28 -8.70
C GLY A 139 -2.67 14.73 -9.15
N ASP A 140 -3.72 14.99 -9.91
CA ASP A 140 -4.10 16.32 -10.39
C ASP A 140 -5.62 16.45 -10.45
N ALA A 141 -6.13 17.63 -10.83
CA ALA A 141 -7.57 17.88 -10.89
C ALA A 141 -8.33 16.94 -11.87
N ALA A 142 -7.67 16.41 -12.89
CA ALA A 142 -8.26 15.48 -13.85
C ALA A 142 -8.10 14.00 -13.44
N ASN A 143 -7.11 13.70 -12.60
CA ASN A 143 -6.81 12.37 -12.09
C ASN A 143 -6.44 12.42 -10.58
N PRO A 144 -7.41 12.72 -9.71
CA PRO A 144 -7.16 12.87 -8.27
C PRO A 144 -7.18 11.51 -7.56
N TRP A 145 -6.84 11.52 -6.27
CA TRP A 145 -7.31 10.46 -5.37
C TRP A 145 -8.82 10.59 -5.16
N LEU A 146 -9.54 9.48 -5.13
CA LEU A 146 -10.98 9.46 -4.93
C LEU A 146 -11.35 8.63 -3.71
N PHE A 147 -12.12 9.23 -2.81
CA PHE A 147 -12.87 8.50 -1.79
C PHE A 147 -14.36 8.63 -2.09
N ARG A 148 -15.01 7.55 -2.54
CA ARG A 148 -16.36 7.63 -3.11
C ARG A 148 -17.20 6.39 -2.82
N ALA A 149 -18.51 6.56 -2.81
CA ALA A 149 -19.44 5.44 -2.95
C ALA A 149 -19.61 5.07 -4.43
N GLY A 150 -20.03 3.83 -4.70
CA GLY A 150 -20.37 3.37 -6.04
C GLY A 150 -21.10 2.03 -6.03
N THR A 151 -21.55 1.62 -7.21
CA THR A 151 -22.33 0.38 -7.38
C THR A 151 -21.67 -0.48 -8.45
N ALA A 152 -21.40 -1.74 -8.13
CA ALA A 152 -20.96 -2.75 -9.08
C ALA A 152 -22.19 -3.56 -9.52
N THR A 153 -22.52 -3.52 -10.80
CA THR A 153 -23.73 -4.15 -11.33
C THR A 153 -23.50 -5.61 -11.73
N ASN A 154 -24.56 -6.42 -11.70
CA ASN A 154 -24.55 -7.80 -12.18
C ASN A 154 -23.48 -8.69 -11.51
N ILE A 155 -23.28 -8.51 -10.21
CA ILE A 155 -22.37 -9.34 -9.42
C ILE A 155 -23.12 -10.54 -8.84
N LYS A 156 -22.49 -11.72 -8.93
CA LYS A 156 -22.95 -12.95 -8.27
C LYS A 156 -21.79 -13.50 -7.44
N GLN A 157 -22.05 -13.81 -6.17
CA GLN A 157 -21.07 -14.35 -5.22
C GLN A 157 -21.52 -15.72 -4.69
N PHE A 158 -20.56 -16.56 -4.32
CA PHE A 158 -20.68 -17.82 -3.56
C PHE A 158 -21.46 -18.98 -4.17
N ALA A 159 -22.67 -18.78 -4.70
CA ALA A 159 -23.55 -19.88 -5.11
C ALA A 159 -24.43 -19.54 -6.31
N ALA A 160 -24.76 -20.56 -7.11
CA ALA A 160 -25.63 -20.42 -8.29
C ALA A 160 -27.03 -19.86 -7.96
N LYS A 161 -27.55 -20.20 -6.77
CA LYS A 161 -28.86 -19.74 -6.27
C LYS A 161 -28.92 -18.24 -5.98
N ASN A 162 -27.76 -17.59 -5.80
CA ASN A 162 -27.72 -16.16 -5.55
C ASN A 162 -28.09 -15.41 -6.84
N PRO A 163 -28.89 -14.32 -6.74
CA PRO A 163 -29.19 -13.49 -7.89
C PRO A 163 -27.92 -12.76 -8.35
N SER A 164 -27.79 -12.58 -9.66
CA SER A 164 -26.93 -11.52 -10.18
C SER A 164 -27.56 -10.19 -9.80
N GLY A 165 -26.86 -9.38 -9.01
CA GLY A 165 -27.42 -8.15 -8.46
C GLY A 165 -26.37 -7.08 -8.27
N ASP A 166 -26.84 -5.91 -7.88
CA ASP A 166 -26.00 -4.74 -7.68
C ASP A 166 -25.42 -4.76 -6.26
N ILE A 167 -24.12 -4.48 -6.14
CA ILE A 167 -23.41 -4.38 -4.86
C ILE A 167 -22.88 -2.97 -4.71
N SER A 168 -23.40 -2.25 -3.72
CA SER A 168 -22.88 -0.95 -3.30
C SER A 168 -21.55 -1.13 -2.55
N TYR A 169 -20.61 -0.22 -2.79
CA TYR A 169 -19.29 -0.22 -2.18
C TYR A 169 -18.82 1.19 -1.81
N LEU A 170 -17.92 1.26 -0.83
CA LEU A 170 -17.10 2.42 -0.51
C LEU A 170 -15.69 2.18 -1.05
N ALA A 171 -15.14 3.12 -1.80
CA ALA A 171 -13.83 2.97 -2.44
C ALA A 171 -12.86 4.08 -2.02
N LEU A 172 -11.60 3.68 -1.82
CA LEU A 172 -10.44 4.56 -1.90
C LEU A 172 -9.62 4.18 -3.13
N GLU A 173 -9.49 5.12 -4.07
CA GLU A 173 -8.86 4.90 -5.38
C GLU A 173 -7.71 5.90 -5.55
N ALA A 174 -6.53 5.39 -5.87
CA ALA A 174 -5.40 6.20 -6.28
C ALA A 174 -5.62 6.75 -7.69
N PRO A 175 -4.90 7.82 -8.10
CA PRO A 175 -4.88 8.28 -9.48
C PRO A 175 -4.64 7.11 -10.44
N LEU A 176 -5.34 7.10 -11.57
CA LEU A 176 -5.23 6.05 -12.58
C LEU A 176 -3.85 6.06 -13.25
N VAL A 177 -3.35 4.88 -13.64
CA VAL A 177 -2.10 4.73 -14.41
C VAL A 177 -2.37 4.94 -15.89
N LYS A 178 -1.49 5.66 -16.58
CA LYS A 178 -1.59 5.84 -18.04
C LYS A 178 -1.27 4.54 -18.78
N VAL A 179 -1.83 4.37 -19.97
CA VAL A 179 -1.49 3.23 -20.85
C VAL A 179 -0.05 3.34 -21.34
N ASP A 180 0.36 4.56 -21.72
CA ASP A 180 1.74 4.86 -22.04
C ASP A 180 2.53 5.08 -20.76
N ALA A 181 3.77 4.56 -20.72
CA ALA A 181 4.66 4.71 -19.57
C ALA A 181 4.88 6.20 -19.24
N ASP A 182 4.66 6.55 -17.98
CA ASP A 182 4.89 7.89 -17.44
C ASP A 182 5.70 7.75 -16.15
N GLU A 183 6.77 8.51 -16.02
CA GLU A 183 7.68 8.41 -14.88
C GLU A 183 7.53 9.59 -13.92
N SER A 184 6.61 10.52 -14.20
CA SER A 184 6.40 11.73 -13.41
C SER A 184 5.73 11.46 -12.05
N ASP A 185 5.01 10.34 -11.96
CA ASP A 185 4.33 9.83 -10.76
C ASP A 185 5.17 8.85 -9.94
N ASN A 186 6.27 8.33 -10.49
CA ASN A 186 7.31 7.56 -9.79
C ASN A 186 8.17 8.48 -8.89
N ASN A 187 7.51 9.18 -7.97
CA ASN A 187 8.06 10.32 -7.26
C ASN A 187 8.12 10.15 -5.74
N ILE A 188 7.74 8.97 -5.23
CA ILE A 188 7.67 8.70 -3.79
C ILE A 188 8.91 7.96 -3.31
N LYS A 189 9.50 8.49 -2.24
CA LYS A 189 10.50 7.85 -1.41
C LYS A 189 9.84 7.40 -0.11
N LEU A 190 9.94 6.11 0.18
CA LEU A 190 9.57 5.51 1.46
C LEU A 190 10.84 5.05 2.16
N GLY A 191 11.02 5.39 3.43
CA GLY A 191 12.13 4.83 4.19
C GLY A 191 11.87 4.75 5.69
N PHE A 192 12.38 3.69 6.29
CA PHE A 192 12.29 3.42 7.73
C PHE A 192 13.49 2.59 8.19
N TRP A 193 13.69 2.54 9.49
CA TRP A 193 14.56 1.57 10.15
C TRP A 193 13.71 0.53 10.86
N LEU A 194 14.28 -0.66 11.02
CA LEU A 194 13.65 -1.78 11.68
C LEU A 194 14.62 -2.45 12.64
N ASP A 195 14.16 -2.70 13.86
CA ASP A 195 14.81 -3.60 14.81
C ASP A 195 13.84 -4.72 15.16
N ALA A 196 14.18 -5.97 14.82
CA ALA A 196 13.42 -7.15 15.21
C ALA A 196 14.23 -7.96 16.22
N PHE A 197 13.68 -8.17 17.41
CA PHE A 197 14.30 -8.89 18.51
C PHE A 197 13.68 -10.27 18.67
N SER A 198 14.53 -11.27 18.90
CA SER A 198 14.15 -12.58 19.40
C SER A 198 14.33 -12.61 20.92
N ARG A 199 13.23 -12.60 21.67
CA ARG A 199 13.24 -12.45 23.12
C ARG A 199 13.03 -13.79 23.82
N SER A 200 13.63 -13.93 24.99
CA SER A 200 13.43 -15.11 25.85
C SER A 200 11.97 -15.24 26.30
N TRP A 201 11.55 -16.45 26.67
CA TRP A 201 10.21 -16.70 27.17
C TRP A 201 9.83 -15.88 28.41
N ASP A 202 10.77 -15.71 29.34
CA ASP A 202 10.57 -15.00 30.61
C ASP A 202 10.68 -13.47 30.48
N SER A 203 10.98 -12.96 29.28
CA SER A 203 11.07 -11.53 29.02
C SER A 203 9.73 -10.80 29.23
N SER A 204 9.80 -9.60 29.82
CA SER A 204 8.65 -8.69 29.99
C SER A 204 8.47 -7.82 28.75
N ASN A 205 7.24 -7.43 28.41
CA ASN A 205 6.96 -6.43 27.37
C ASN A 205 6.33 -5.14 27.92
N THR A 206 6.47 -4.91 29.24
CA THR A 206 5.88 -3.76 29.94
C THR A 206 6.16 -2.44 29.24
N LEU A 207 5.12 -1.62 29.15
CA LEU A 207 5.11 -0.33 28.49
C LEU A 207 5.11 0.79 29.53
N ASN A 208 5.80 1.87 29.22
CA ASN A 208 5.57 3.14 29.89
C ASN A 208 4.19 3.66 29.44
N PRO A 209 3.21 3.83 30.36
CA PRO A 209 1.84 4.20 30.00
C PRO A 209 1.72 5.62 29.42
N ILE A 210 2.72 6.48 29.63
CA ILE A 210 2.73 7.86 29.13
C ILE A 210 3.30 7.92 27.71
N THR A 211 4.42 7.23 27.47
CA THR A 211 5.15 7.35 26.20
C THR A 211 4.86 6.23 25.20
N GLY A 212 4.24 5.13 25.64
CA GLY A 212 4.07 3.92 24.83
C GLY A 212 5.40 3.20 24.51
N ALA A 213 6.52 3.62 25.09
CA ALA A 213 7.82 2.99 24.93
C ALA A 213 7.99 1.79 25.85
N PRO A 214 8.82 0.78 25.48
CA PRO A 214 9.19 -0.28 26.42
C PRO A 214 9.93 0.31 27.63
N ILE A 215 9.74 -0.29 28.81
CA ILE A 215 10.52 0.09 30.00
C ILE A 215 11.92 -0.52 29.89
N PRO A 216 13.00 0.28 29.84
CA PRO A 216 14.36 -0.25 29.71
C PRO A 216 14.79 -1.07 30.92
N LYS A 217 15.51 -2.16 30.67
CA LYS A 217 16.22 -2.99 31.65
C LYS A 217 17.69 -3.10 31.25
N PRO A 218 18.46 -2.00 31.38
CA PRO A 218 19.82 -1.95 30.88
C PRO A 218 20.74 -2.92 31.62
N THR A 219 21.64 -3.55 30.88
CA THR A 219 22.78 -4.31 31.41
C THR A 219 24.06 -3.45 31.33
N SER A 220 25.10 -3.83 32.06
CA SER A 220 26.35 -3.04 32.18
C SER A 220 27.14 -2.88 30.87
N ASP A 221 26.85 -3.68 29.86
CA ASP A 221 27.43 -3.67 28.51
C ASP A 221 26.63 -2.81 27.51
N GLY A 222 25.60 -2.09 27.97
CA GLY A 222 24.73 -1.28 27.11
C GLY A 222 23.68 -2.10 26.35
N ASN A 223 23.54 -3.39 26.62
CA ASN A 223 22.39 -4.18 26.17
C ASN A 223 21.16 -3.93 27.05
N ASP A 224 20.06 -4.59 26.71
CA ASP A 224 18.85 -4.64 27.49
C ASP A 224 18.52 -6.11 27.77
N GLN A 225 18.10 -6.41 29.00
CA GLN A 225 17.79 -7.78 29.43
C GLN A 225 16.71 -8.43 28.56
N ASP A 226 15.68 -7.67 28.17
CA ASP A 226 14.56 -8.18 27.38
C ASP A 226 14.78 -7.97 25.86
N LEU A 227 15.59 -6.98 25.47
CA LEU A 227 15.90 -6.62 24.08
C LEU A 227 17.42 -6.71 23.79
N ASP A 228 17.97 -7.92 23.84
CA ASP A 228 19.39 -8.18 23.58
C ASP A 228 19.78 -7.87 22.12
N ARG A 229 20.83 -7.05 21.93
CA ARG A 229 21.36 -6.71 20.59
C ARG A 229 21.93 -7.92 19.85
N ASN A 230 22.41 -8.94 20.57
CA ASN A 230 22.93 -10.16 19.95
C ASN A 230 21.79 -11.01 19.35
N GLN A 231 20.56 -10.78 19.77
CA GLN A 231 19.35 -11.45 19.28
C GLN A 231 18.50 -10.53 18.40
N ARG A 232 19.13 -9.53 17.76
CA ARG A 232 18.46 -8.49 16.99
C ARG A 232 18.86 -8.53 15.52
N LEU A 233 17.87 -8.51 14.64
CA LEU A 233 18.04 -8.08 13.25
C LEU A 233 17.76 -6.59 13.15
N ARG A 234 18.77 -5.81 12.76
CA ARG A 234 18.65 -4.38 12.47
C ARG A 234 18.74 -4.14 10.96
N MET A 235 17.86 -3.30 10.44
CA MET A 235 17.73 -3.06 9.00
C MET A 235 17.37 -1.60 8.70
N GLN A 236 17.90 -1.07 7.60
CA GLN A 236 17.40 0.11 6.92
C GLN A 236 16.65 -0.31 5.66
N PHE A 237 15.42 0.18 5.50
CA PHE A 237 14.64 0.07 4.28
C PHE A 237 14.58 1.42 3.60
N VAL A 238 14.94 1.48 2.32
CA VAL A 238 14.75 2.68 1.47
C VAL A 238 14.21 2.25 0.13
N ALA A 239 13.05 2.77 -0.25
CA ALA A 239 12.47 2.65 -1.57
C ALA A 239 12.44 4.02 -2.25
N ASN A 240 12.90 4.09 -3.48
CA ASN A 240 12.88 5.26 -4.35
C ASN A 240 12.06 4.99 -5.59
N GLY A 241 11.38 6.03 -6.05
CA GLY A 241 10.64 6.03 -7.30
C GLY A 241 9.31 5.33 -7.20
N LEU A 242 8.76 5.12 -6.00
CA LEU A 242 7.49 4.43 -5.84
C LEU A 242 6.34 5.22 -6.47
N SER A 243 5.42 4.52 -7.12
CA SER A 243 4.07 4.95 -7.50
C SER A 243 3.07 3.91 -7.01
N LEU A 244 1.95 4.41 -6.48
CA LEU A 244 0.79 3.59 -6.14
C LEU A 244 -0.40 3.86 -7.06
N ASN A 245 -0.18 4.57 -8.18
CA ASN A 245 -1.23 4.85 -9.13
C ASN A 245 -1.87 3.54 -9.62
N GLY A 246 -3.19 3.59 -9.85
CA GLY A 246 -4.03 2.43 -10.19
C GLY A 246 -4.32 1.48 -9.03
N SER A 247 -3.85 1.77 -7.82
CA SER A 247 -4.28 1.04 -6.62
C SER A 247 -5.72 1.43 -6.26
N GLN A 248 -6.48 0.45 -5.75
CA GLN A 248 -7.83 0.67 -5.25
C GLN A 248 -8.16 -0.31 -4.12
N VAL A 249 -8.97 0.15 -3.18
CA VAL A 249 -9.59 -0.65 -2.14
C VAL A 249 -11.08 -0.40 -2.19
N ARG A 250 -11.89 -1.44 -2.36
CA ARG A 250 -13.35 -1.37 -2.29
C ARG A 250 -13.84 -2.19 -1.12
N LEU A 251 -14.64 -1.59 -0.26
CA LEU A 251 -15.30 -2.21 0.88
C LEU A 251 -16.78 -2.34 0.58
N PHE A 252 -17.37 -3.51 0.79
CA PHE A 252 -18.78 -3.77 0.51
C PHE A 252 -19.33 -4.86 1.43
N GLN A 253 -20.66 -4.96 1.49
CA GLN A 253 -21.31 -6.12 2.10
C GLN A 253 -21.41 -7.25 1.07
N THR A 254 -21.01 -8.46 1.46
CA THR A 254 -21.13 -9.65 0.60
C THR A 254 -22.59 -10.11 0.44
N GLN A 255 -22.87 -10.89 -0.60
CA GLN A 255 -24.19 -11.52 -0.77
C GLN A 255 -24.43 -12.63 0.28
N ALA A 256 -25.67 -13.12 0.35
CA ALA A 256 -26.01 -14.22 1.23
C ALA A 256 -25.18 -15.49 0.92
N SER A 257 -24.83 -16.26 1.94
CA SER A 257 -24.04 -17.48 1.82
C SER A 257 -24.44 -18.51 2.86
N ASP A 258 -24.31 -19.80 2.52
CA ASP A 258 -24.49 -20.89 3.48
C ASP A 258 -23.30 -21.00 4.44
N ASN A 259 -22.15 -20.40 4.08
CA ASN A 259 -21.05 -20.21 5.01
C ASN A 259 -21.31 -18.96 5.86
N THR A 260 -21.47 -19.17 7.17
CA THR A 260 -21.75 -18.10 8.14
C THR A 260 -20.70 -17.00 8.16
N GLN A 261 -19.44 -17.30 7.81
CA GLN A 261 -18.35 -16.32 7.75
C GLN A 261 -18.43 -15.41 6.51
N HIS A 262 -19.14 -15.86 5.48
CA HIS A 262 -19.27 -15.15 4.20
C HIS A 262 -20.62 -14.46 4.07
N ASN A 263 -21.62 -14.85 4.86
CA ASN A 263 -22.99 -14.39 4.74
C ASN A 263 -23.15 -12.94 5.20
N GLN A 264 -23.34 -12.02 4.24
CA GLN A 264 -23.59 -10.60 4.52
C GLN A 264 -22.50 -9.95 5.41
N SER A 265 -21.25 -10.40 5.26
CA SER A 265 -20.09 -9.93 5.99
C SER A 265 -19.36 -8.80 5.25
N LEU A 266 -18.34 -8.22 5.91
CA LEU A 266 -17.48 -7.21 5.29
C LEU A 266 -16.58 -7.88 4.24
N GLY A 267 -16.85 -7.57 2.97
CA GLY A 267 -16.05 -7.94 1.82
C GLY A 267 -15.15 -6.81 1.37
N MET A 268 -14.00 -7.18 0.82
CA MET A 268 -13.02 -6.29 0.24
C MET A 268 -12.60 -6.79 -1.15
N ALA A 269 -12.40 -5.86 -2.07
CA ALA A 269 -11.78 -6.11 -3.37
C ALA A 269 -10.64 -5.10 -3.55
N ASN A 270 -9.42 -5.58 -3.73
CA ASN A 270 -8.24 -4.72 -3.69
C ASN A 270 -7.31 -4.96 -4.86
N ILE A 271 -6.78 -3.88 -5.40
CA ILE A 271 -5.60 -3.87 -6.25
C ILE A 271 -4.59 -2.96 -5.56
N ILE A 272 -3.42 -3.51 -5.23
CA ILE A 272 -2.34 -2.77 -4.59
C ILE A 272 -1.17 -2.78 -5.56
N ARG A 273 -0.77 -1.58 -6.02
CA ARG A 273 0.35 -1.38 -6.93
C ARG A 273 1.46 -0.67 -6.17
N LEU A 274 2.65 -1.26 -6.19
CA LEU A 274 3.90 -0.71 -5.66
C LEU A 274 4.90 -0.81 -6.81
N ASN A 275 4.83 0.15 -7.72
CA ASN A 275 5.66 0.18 -8.91
C ASN A 275 6.77 1.21 -8.75
N THR A 276 7.90 0.98 -9.41
CA THR A 276 9.02 1.92 -9.40
C THR A 276 9.48 2.33 -10.79
N ASN A 277 9.10 1.59 -11.83
CA ASN A 277 9.55 1.82 -13.20
C ASN A 277 8.51 1.33 -14.19
N ASP A 278 7.92 2.24 -14.95
CA ASP A 278 6.84 1.91 -15.89
C ASP A 278 7.37 1.20 -17.13
N ASN A 279 8.66 1.38 -17.44
CA ASN A 279 9.33 0.69 -18.54
C ASN A 279 10.78 0.25 -18.19
N PRO A 280 10.94 -0.90 -17.52
CA PRO A 280 12.25 -1.39 -17.14
C PRO A 280 12.99 -2.17 -18.25
N SER A 281 12.49 -2.21 -19.48
CA SER A 281 13.04 -3.04 -20.56
C SER A 281 14.48 -2.69 -20.96
N THR A 282 14.89 -1.44 -20.72
CA THR A 282 16.22 -0.92 -21.09
C THR A 282 17.21 -0.89 -19.93
N LEU A 283 16.78 -1.24 -18.71
CA LEU A 283 17.62 -1.22 -17.51
C LEU A 283 18.81 -2.18 -17.67
N LYS A 284 20.01 -1.70 -17.35
CA LYS A 284 21.24 -2.50 -17.40
C LYS A 284 22.07 -2.37 -16.13
N ILE A 285 22.82 -3.41 -15.82
CA ILE A 285 23.79 -3.38 -14.71
C ILE A 285 24.87 -2.31 -14.94
N SER A 286 25.17 -1.94 -16.19
CA SER A 286 26.17 -0.92 -16.52
C SER A 286 25.68 0.52 -16.43
N ASP A 287 24.37 0.74 -16.19
CA ASP A 287 23.81 2.08 -16.03
C ASP A 287 24.44 2.81 -14.82
N SER A 288 24.35 4.13 -14.78
CA SER A 288 24.89 4.89 -13.64
C SER A 288 24.18 4.49 -12.34
N ALA A 289 24.92 4.53 -11.22
CA ALA A 289 24.34 4.24 -9.91
C ALA A 289 23.14 5.16 -9.61
N THR A 290 23.23 6.45 -9.96
CA THR A 290 22.14 7.41 -9.83
C THR A 290 20.89 7.01 -10.61
N SER A 291 21.03 6.53 -11.84
CA SER A 291 19.88 6.08 -12.65
C SER A 291 19.22 4.86 -12.03
N ARG A 292 20.02 3.84 -11.67
CA ARG A 292 19.49 2.62 -11.04
C ARG A 292 18.85 2.92 -9.68
N ASN A 293 19.48 3.77 -8.88
CA ASN A 293 19.00 4.13 -7.54
C ASN A 293 17.77 5.05 -7.54
N ALA A 294 17.42 5.63 -8.70
CA ALA A 294 16.19 6.40 -8.86
C ALA A 294 14.93 5.55 -8.72
N LYS A 295 15.02 4.25 -9.04
CA LYS A 295 13.89 3.30 -9.13
C LYS A 295 14.29 1.98 -8.51
N ALA A 296 14.28 1.92 -7.18
CA ALA A 296 14.87 0.79 -6.47
C ALA A 296 14.43 0.71 -5.02
N ILE A 297 14.55 -0.49 -4.46
CA ILE A 297 14.44 -0.76 -3.03
C ILE A 297 15.81 -1.23 -2.56
N ARG A 298 16.26 -0.71 -1.41
CA ARG A 298 17.46 -1.14 -0.70
C ARG A 298 17.09 -1.61 0.70
N LEU A 299 17.64 -2.76 1.06
CA LEU A 299 17.61 -3.35 2.40
C LEU A 299 19.06 -3.47 2.86
N SER A 300 19.46 -2.69 3.86
CA SER A 300 20.83 -2.73 4.42
C SER A 300 20.79 -3.17 5.87
N THR A 301 21.74 -4.01 6.29
CA THR A 301 21.86 -4.50 7.67
C THR A 301 23.21 -4.14 8.31
N ALA A 302 24.18 -3.66 7.52
CA ALA A 302 25.49 -3.25 8.02
C ALA A 302 25.43 -1.84 8.64
N ALA A 303 25.00 -1.77 9.89
CA ALA A 303 25.11 -0.55 10.69
C ALA A 303 26.59 -0.27 11.02
N ILE A 304 27.04 0.95 10.76
CA ILE A 304 28.38 1.46 11.10
C ILE A 304 28.35 2.32 12.37
N GLN A 305 27.17 2.79 12.78
CA GLN A 305 26.94 3.45 14.04
C GLN A 305 25.60 2.99 14.63
N GLU A 306 25.64 2.39 15.82
CA GLU A 306 24.54 1.61 16.40
C GLU A 306 23.67 2.37 17.43
N GLY A 307 24.07 3.59 17.83
CA GLY A 307 23.44 4.30 18.95
C GLY A 307 23.82 3.74 20.32
N THR A 308 23.30 4.35 21.40
CA THR A 308 23.68 4.03 22.78
C THR A 308 22.82 2.96 23.44
N ALA A 309 21.59 2.74 22.98
CA ALA A 309 20.71 1.67 23.45
C ALA A 309 20.53 0.54 22.41
N ALA A 310 19.93 -0.57 22.86
CA ALA A 310 19.60 -1.69 21.98
C ALA A 310 18.66 -1.30 20.84
N THR A 311 17.77 -0.35 21.07
CA THR A 311 16.96 0.32 20.05
C THR A 311 16.72 1.78 20.44
N PRO A 312 16.70 2.74 19.48
CA PRO A 312 16.33 4.13 19.76
C PRO A 312 14.96 4.29 20.44
N ALA A 313 14.07 3.30 20.30
CA ALA A 313 12.76 3.29 20.94
C ALA A 313 12.82 3.18 22.48
N LEU A 314 13.94 2.73 23.07
CA LEU A 314 14.09 2.57 24.52
C LEU A 314 14.43 3.88 25.24
N ASP A 315 15.40 4.63 24.71
CA ASP A 315 16.04 5.75 25.42
C ASP A 315 16.00 7.06 24.63
N LYS A 316 15.33 7.08 23.47
CA LYS A 316 15.34 8.20 22.51
C LYS A 316 16.74 8.54 22.00
N SER A 317 17.69 7.59 22.01
CA SER A 317 19.01 7.76 21.41
C SER A 317 18.94 7.96 19.90
N PHE A 318 20.07 8.34 19.29
CA PHE A 318 20.11 8.59 17.85
C PHE A 318 19.82 7.35 17.01
N ALA A 319 19.12 7.57 15.90
CA ALA A 319 18.94 6.56 14.87
C ALA A 319 20.29 6.06 14.33
N PRO A 320 20.39 4.77 13.96
CA PRO A 320 21.61 4.17 13.44
C PRO A 320 22.00 4.72 12.06
N ILE A 321 23.30 4.65 11.76
CA ILE A 321 23.86 4.93 10.44
C ILE A 321 24.31 3.60 9.83
N PHE A 322 23.98 3.40 8.55
CA PHE A 322 24.36 2.21 7.79
C PHE A 322 25.50 2.53 6.84
N ASN A 323 26.26 1.49 6.48
CA ASN A 323 27.18 1.56 5.35
C ASN A 323 26.42 2.09 4.14
N ASP A 324 27.06 2.88 3.28
CA ASP A 324 26.39 3.57 2.17
C ASP A 324 26.22 2.72 0.91
N GLN A 325 26.86 1.54 0.87
CA GLN A 325 26.92 0.65 -0.29
C GLN A 325 26.32 -0.73 -0.03
N GLU A 326 26.40 -1.23 1.20
CA GLU A 326 25.97 -2.58 1.57
C GLU A 326 24.46 -2.79 1.37
N GLY A 327 24.07 -4.03 1.07
CA GLY A 327 22.69 -4.46 1.19
C GLY A 327 22.19 -5.22 -0.02
N LEU A 328 20.93 -5.61 0.08
CA LEU A 328 20.13 -6.13 -1.02
C LEU A 328 19.47 -4.96 -1.76
N TYR A 329 19.78 -4.84 -3.03
CA TYR A 329 19.18 -3.90 -3.96
C TYR A 329 18.23 -4.66 -4.88
N LEU A 330 16.99 -4.18 -4.95
CA LEU A 330 16.00 -4.57 -5.94
C LEU A 330 15.84 -3.38 -6.87
N TYR A 331 16.37 -3.48 -8.09
CA TYR A 331 16.23 -2.44 -9.10
C TYR A 331 14.94 -2.63 -9.88
N SER A 332 14.23 -1.53 -10.11
CA SER A 332 12.94 -1.48 -10.80
C SER A 332 11.92 -2.54 -10.35
N PRO A 333 11.70 -2.74 -9.04
CA PRO A 333 10.65 -3.63 -8.58
C PRO A 333 9.27 -3.05 -8.90
N ASN A 334 8.42 -3.87 -9.49
CA ASN A 334 7.02 -3.57 -9.77
C ASN A 334 6.17 -4.70 -9.20
N LEU A 335 5.41 -4.40 -8.15
CA LEU A 335 4.56 -5.35 -7.43
C LEU A 335 3.11 -4.94 -7.60
N ASN A 336 2.32 -5.76 -8.28
CA ASN A 336 0.93 -5.50 -8.60
C ASN A 336 0.10 -6.65 -8.04
N LEU A 337 -0.50 -6.45 -6.88
CA LEU A 337 -1.20 -7.48 -6.12
C LEU A 337 -2.71 -7.29 -6.24
N VAL A 338 -3.38 -8.30 -6.77
CA VAL A 338 -4.83 -8.39 -6.78
C VAL A 338 -5.27 -9.30 -5.63
N LEU A 339 -5.87 -8.70 -4.61
CA LEU A 339 -6.35 -9.40 -3.40
C LEU A 339 -7.86 -9.39 -3.38
N GLY A 340 -8.44 -10.40 -4.03
CA GLY A 340 -9.88 -10.55 -4.23
C GLY A 340 -10.46 -9.58 -5.26
N ASN A 341 -11.69 -9.84 -5.66
CA ASN A 341 -12.49 -8.99 -6.53
C ASN A 341 -13.98 -9.08 -6.13
N MET A 342 -14.87 -8.40 -6.84
CA MET A 342 -16.30 -8.40 -6.50
C MET A 342 -16.97 -9.80 -6.62
N TYR A 343 -16.41 -10.71 -7.43
CA TYR A 343 -16.91 -12.09 -7.60
C TYR A 343 -16.25 -13.07 -6.62
N GLN A 344 -15.05 -12.73 -6.13
CA GLN A 344 -14.27 -13.49 -5.16
C GLN A 344 -13.75 -12.54 -4.07
N PRO A 345 -14.61 -12.17 -3.11
CA PRO A 345 -14.23 -11.19 -2.09
C PRO A 345 -13.10 -11.71 -1.19
N PHE A 346 -12.30 -10.77 -0.68
CA PHE A 346 -11.55 -10.94 0.55
C PHE A 346 -12.48 -10.62 1.72
N VAL A 347 -12.74 -11.57 2.62
CA VAL A 347 -13.69 -11.40 3.72
C VAL A 347 -12.96 -11.31 5.06
N LEU A 348 -13.44 -10.40 5.90
CA LEU A 348 -13.12 -10.34 7.33
C LEU A 348 -14.27 -10.99 8.09
N GLY A 349 -13.99 -12.14 8.69
CA GLY A 349 -14.97 -12.90 9.47
C GLY A 349 -14.49 -13.20 10.89
N SER A 350 -15.38 -13.78 11.69
CA SER A 350 -15.05 -14.29 13.02
C SER A 350 -15.52 -15.73 13.18
N GLU A 351 -14.76 -16.54 13.92
CA GLU A 351 -15.16 -17.89 14.32
C GLU A 351 -14.83 -18.11 15.80
N GLY A 352 -15.84 -17.92 16.65
CA GLY A 352 -15.63 -17.76 18.09
C GLY A 352 -14.82 -16.50 18.38
N ASN A 353 -13.71 -16.63 19.11
CA ASN A 353 -12.78 -15.53 19.42
C ASN A 353 -11.72 -15.32 18.32
N ASN A 354 -11.79 -16.06 17.21
CA ASN A 354 -10.78 -15.97 16.16
C ASN A 354 -11.22 -14.99 15.07
N ILE A 355 -10.26 -14.22 14.55
CA ILE A 355 -10.43 -13.41 13.36
C ILE A 355 -10.02 -14.26 12.15
N ILE A 356 -10.79 -14.17 11.08
CA ILE A 356 -10.54 -14.84 9.81
C ILE A 356 -10.34 -13.79 8.72
N LEU A 357 -9.25 -13.95 7.99
CA LEU A 357 -8.92 -13.19 6.80
C LEU A 357 -8.89 -14.17 5.63
N GLU A 358 -9.84 -14.08 4.70
CA GLU A 358 -9.99 -15.09 3.66
C GLU A 358 -10.23 -14.46 2.28
N VAL A 359 -9.36 -14.75 1.30
CA VAL A 359 -9.76 -14.66 -0.11
C VAL A 359 -10.62 -15.88 -0.38
N THR A 360 -11.92 -15.67 -0.55
CA THR A 360 -12.89 -16.77 -0.65
C THR A 360 -12.58 -17.73 -1.79
N ARG A 361 -12.96 -19.00 -1.60
CA ARG A 361 -12.81 -20.01 -2.64
C ARG A 361 -13.68 -19.68 -3.84
N ILE A 362 -13.14 -19.83 -5.04
CA ILE A 362 -13.91 -19.73 -6.28
C ILE A 362 -14.88 -20.92 -6.37
N PRO A 363 -16.22 -20.68 -6.41
CA PRO A 363 -17.20 -21.76 -6.53
C PRO A 363 -17.27 -22.28 -7.97
N ASN A 364 -17.70 -23.53 -8.15
CA ASN A 364 -17.99 -24.08 -9.48
C ASN A 364 -19.33 -23.54 -10.01
N VAL A 365 -19.37 -22.26 -10.34
CA VAL A 365 -20.52 -21.54 -10.89
C VAL A 365 -20.04 -20.76 -12.12
N PRO A 366 -20.48 -21.11 -13.35
CA PRO A 366 -20.04 -20.51 -14.61
C PRO A 366 -20.01 -18.98 -14.61
N GLU A 367 -21.04 -18.34 -14.08
CA GLU A 367 -21.17 -16.89 -14.03
C GLU A 367 -20.17 -16.21 -13.08
N ILE A 368 -19.57 -16.97 -12.16
CA ILE A 368 -18.59 -16.47 -11.19
C ILE A 368 -17.17 -16.75 -11.70
N TYR A 369 -16.84 -18.01 -11.99
CA TYR A 369 -15.46 -18.36 -12.36
C TYR A 369 -15.04 -17.75 -13.69
N SER A 370 -15.97 -17.54 -14.64
CA SER A 370 -15.67 -16.89 -15.92
C SER A 370 -15.24 -15.43 -15.76
N GLN A 371 -15.63 -14.78 -14.66
CA GLN A 371 -15.19 -13.41 -14.37
C GLN A 371 -13.78 -13.36 -13.79
N ILE A 372 -13.24 -14.51 -13.35
CA ILE A 372 -11.98 -14.60 -12.62
C ILE A 372 -10.90 -15.25 -13.48
N TYR A 373 -11.21 -16.38 -14.11
CA TYR A 373 -10.27 -17.17 -14.89
C TYR A 373 -9.98 -16.56 -16.26
N THR A 374 -8.77 -16.83 -16.74
CA THR A 374 -8.32 -16.55 -18.11
C THR A 374 -8.38 -17.84 -18.91
N PHE A 375 -8.86 -17.77 -20.15
CA PHE A 375 -8.84 -18.90 -21.07
C PHE A 375 -7.52 -18.93 -21.84
N TYR A 376 -6.78 -20.04 -21.76
CA TYR A 376 -5.50 -20.20 -22.45
C TYR A 376 -5.65 -21.13 -23.64
N ASN A 377 -5.64 -20.58 -24.86
CA ASN A 377 -5.93 -21.39 -26.05
C ASN A 377 -4.88 -22.49 -26.35
N ASP A 378 -3.67 -22.37 -25.81
CA ASP A 378 -2.63 -23.40 -25.93
C ASP A 378 -2.88 -24.60 -25.01
N THR A 379 -3.52 -24.38 -23.86
CA THR A 379 -3.72 -25.38 -22.79
C THR A 379 -5.16 -25.87 -22.73
N ASP A 380 -6.14 -25.00 -22.97
CA ASP A 380 -7.58 -25.22 -22.74
C ASP A 380 -8.38 -25.49 -24.02
N LYS A 381 -7.73 -25.55 -25.19
CA LYS A 381 -8.44 -25.72 -26.49
C LYS A 381 -9.40 -26.91 -26.53
N ASP A 382 -9.07 -28.00 -25.83
CA ASP A 382 -9.82 -29.25 -25.82
C ASP A 382 -10.72 -29.37 -24.56
N THR A 383 -10.72 -28.36 -23.69
CA THR A 383 -11.50 -28.34 -22.46
C THR A 383 -12.98 -28.17 -22.78
N LYS A 384 -13.80 -29.11 -22.27
CA LYS A 384 -15.27 -28.97 -22.32
C LYS A 384 -15.70 -27.86 -21.36
N LEU A 385 -16.03 -26.70 -21.92
CA LEU A 385 -16.60 -25.59 -21.16
C LEU A 385 -18.03 -25.93 -20.72
N GLU A 386 -18.40 -25.61 -19.49
CA GLU A 386 -19.75 -25.86 -18.99
C GLU A 386 -20.76 -24.86 -19.60
N GLY A 387 -21.93 -25.35 -19.98
CA GLY A 387 -23.03 -24.51 -20.48
C GLY A 387 -22.73 -23.85 -21.82
N ALA A 388 -23.06 -22.55 -21.93
CA ALA A 388 -22.88 -21.74 -23.14
C ALA A 388 -21.57 -20.92 -23.14
N LEU A 389 -20.61 -21.26 -22.27
CA LEU A 389 -19.35 -20.54 -22.18
C LEU A 389 -18.51 -20.74 -23.45
N THR A 390 -17.84 -19.66 -23.83
CA THR A 390 -16.87 -19.59 -24.93
C THR A 390 -15.57 -18.99 -24.41
N ALA A 391 -14.47 -19.07 -25.17
CA ALA A 391 -13.20 -18.41 -24.81
C ALA A 391 -13.40 -16.91 -24.46
N ALA A 392 -14.29 -16.21 -25.17
CA ALA A 392 -14.60 -14.80 -24.94
C ALA A 392 -15.40 -14.53 -23.64
N SER A 393 -15.94 -15.58 -23.01
CA SER A 393 -16.68 -15.47 -21.74
C SER A 393 -15.74 -15.23 -20.57
N PHE A 394 -14.48 -15.67 -20.67
CA PHE A 394 -13.48 -15.51 -19.63
C PHE A 394 -12.91 -14.10 -19.61
N LYS A 395 -13.00 -13.44 -18.45
CA LYS A 395 -12.61 -12.03 -18.25
C LYS A 395 -11.35 -11.87 -17.41
N GLY A 396 -10.78 -12.96 -16.92
CA GLY A 396 -9.56 -12.92 -16.13
C GLY A 396 -8.39 -12.31 -16.90
N SER A 397 -7.61 -11.48 -16.22
CA SER A 397 -6.40 -10.90 -16.77
C SER A 397 -5.39 -10.57 -15.69
N THR A 398 -4.13 -10.48 -16.08
CA THR A 398 -3.04 -10.09 -15.19
C THR A 398 -2.93 -8.58 -15.03
N CYS A 399 -2.70 -8.14 -13.79
CA CYS A 399 -2.27 -6.79 -13.47
C CYS A 399 -0.74 -6.75 -13.38
N ASN A 400 -0.11 -6.08 -14.33
CA ASN A 400 1.31 -5.79 -14.34
C ASN A 400 1.55 -4.31 -14.62
N VAL A 401 2.82 -3.88 -14.70
CA VAL A 401 3.14 -2.46 -14.77
C VAL A 401 2.56 -1.76 -16.02
N ALA A 402 2.46 -2.45 -17.14
CA ALA A 402 1.99 -1.90 -18.41
C ALA A 402 0.50 -2.16 -18.69
N TYR A 403 -0.14 -3.07 -17.97
CA TYR A 403 -1.54 -3.45 -18.20
C TYR A 403 -2.19 -3.97 -16.92
N CYS A 404 -3.38 -3.47 -16.57
CA CYS A 404 -4.11 -3.90 -15.37
C CYS A 404 -5.61 -4.11 -15.60
N GLY A 405 -5.96 -4.78 -16.69
CA GLY A 405 -7.36 -5.09 -17.03
C GLY A 405 -7.88 -4.26 -18.19
N SER A 406 -9.13 -4.52 -18.55
CA SER A 406 -9.73 -4.15 -19.83
C SER A 406 -10.70 -2.97 -19.78
N ASN A 407 -11.10 -2.52 -18.58
CA ASN A 407 -11.96 -1.34 -18.39
C ASN A 407 -11.16 -0.03 -18.51
N LEU A 408 -10.53 0.18 -19.68
CA LEU A 408 -9.77 1.39 -19.97
C LEU A 408 -10.65 2.63 -19.85
N SER A 409 -10.06 3.73 -19.36
CA SER A 409 -10.74 5.01 -19.21
C SER A 409 -10.01 6.10 -20.00
N ASP A 410 -10.78 6.97 -20.63
CA ASP A 410 -10.25 8.07 -21.45
C ASP A 410 -10.67 9.41 -20.83
N VAL A 411 -9.71 10.28 -20.53
CA VAL A 411 -9.96 11.65 -20.06
C VAL A 411 -9.49 12.64 -21.13
N LYS A 412 -10.38 13.56 -21.51
CA LYS A 412 -10.03 14.66 -22.43
C LYS A 412 -9.44 15.82 -21.63
N ALA A 413 -8.18 16.14 -21.91
CA ALA A 413 -7.50 17.32 -21.39
C ALA A 413 -7.22 18.28 -22.56
N GLY A 414 -8.11 19.26 -22.77
CA GLY A 414 -8.05 20.16 -23.92
C GLY A 414 -8.25 19.42 -25.25
N THR A 415 -7.28 19.51 -26.16
CA THR A 415 -7.30 18.82 -27.47
C THR A 415 -6.73 17.39 -27.42
N SER A 416 -6.19 16.95 -26.28
CA SER A 416 -5.54 15.65 -26.13
C SER A 416 -6.41 14.69 -25.33
N THR A 417 -6.46 13.42 -25.76
CA THR A 417 -7.09 12.34 -25.01
C THR A 417 -6.01 11.54 -24.29
N ILE A 418 -6.08 11.46 -22.96
CA ILE A 418 -5.21 10.62 -22.15
C ILE A 418 -5.94 9.31 -21.87
N LYS A 419 -5.27 8.19 -22.13
CA LYS A 419 -5.80 6.84 -21.87
C LYS A 419 -5.20 6.27 -20.59
N TYR A 420 -6.04 5.66 -19.79
CA TYR A 420 -5.67 5.02 -18.53
C TYR A 420 -5.91 3.51 -18.58
N GLN A 421 -5.05 2.77 -17.89
CA GLN A 421 -5.16 1.33 -17.69
C GLN A 421 -6.45 0.96 -16.95
N GLY A 422 -6.88 -0.29 -17.11
CA GLY A 422 -7.99 -0.84 -16.35
C GLY A 422 -7.66 -1.04 -14.87
N THR A 423 -8.69 -1.47 -14.14
CA THR A 423 -8.70 -1.78 -12.71
C THR A 423 -9.53 -3.02 -12.38
N ASN A 424 -9.80 -3.87 -13.38
CA ASN A 424 -10.59 -5.11 -13.23
C ASN A 424 -9.78 -6.39 -13.42
N ALA A 425 -8.45 -6.30 -13.37
CA ALA A 425 -7.59 -7.48 -13.38
C ALA A 425 -7.84 -8.41 -12.18
N THR A 426 -7.57 -9.70 -12.37
CA THR A 426 -7.87 -10.77 -11.41
C THR A 426 -6.63 -11.54 -10.97
N HIS A 427 -5.53 -11.40 -11.70
CA HIS A 427 -4.26 -12.04 -11.40
C HIS A 427 -3.19 -10.98 -11.08
N SER A 428 -2.29 -11.32 -10.16
CA SER A 428 -1.18 -10.47 -9.71
C SER A 428 0.07 -10.66 -10.57
N SER A 429 0.97 -9.69 -10.49
CA SER A 429 2.30 -9.73 -11.11
C SER A 429 3.35 -9.15 -10.19
N ILE A 430 4.52 -9.78 -10.15
CA ILE A 430 5.72 -9.26 -9.50
C ILE A 430 6.85 -9.32 -10.52
N SER A 431 7.49 -8.19 -10.75
CA SER A 431 8.67 -8.11 -11.62
C SER A 431 9.75 -7.30 -10.94
N ILE A 432 11.01 -7.71 -11.14
CA ILE A 432 12.18 -7.04 -10.59
C ILE A 432 13.23 -7.00 -11.68
N GLY A 433 13.71 -5.80 -12.00
CA GLY A 433 14.84 -5.60 -12.89
C GLY A 433 14.49 -5.43 -14.36
N SER A 434 15.45 -5.77 -15.22
CA SER A 434 15.38 -5.72 -16.68
C SER A 434 14.27 -6.63 -17.20
N VAL A 435 13.09 -6.08 -17.44
CA VAL A 435 11.89 -6.85 -17.79
C VAL A 435 11.22 -6.23 -19.01
N THR A 436 10.85 -7.08 -19.96
CA THR A 436 10.18 -6.67 -21.21
C THR A 436 8.77 -7.24 -21.25
N ARG A 437 7.81 -6.43 -21.70
CA ARG A 437 6.45 -6.89 -22.00
C ARG A 437 6.37 -7.50 -23.39
N ASP A 438 5.71 -8.65 -23.48
CA ASP A 438 5.25 -9.19 -24.75
C ASP A 438 3.95 -8.46 -25.17
N PRO A 439 3.95 -7.72 -26.30
CA PRO A 439 2.79 -6.93 -26.70
C PRO A 439 1.60 -7.79 -27.14
N THR A 440 1.81 -9.08 -27.43
CA THR A 440 0.75 -9.98 -27.92
C THR A 440 0.01 -10.62 -26.76
N THR A 441 0.74 -11.12 -25.76
CA THR A 441 0.16 -11.83 -24.61
C THR A 441 -0.04 -10.95 -23.39
N ASN A 442 0.50 -9.72 -23.39
CA ASN A 442 0.61 -8.83 -22.23
C ASN A 442 1.47 -9.36 -21.09
N LEU A 443 2.16 -10.50 -21.26
CA LEU A 443 2.97 -11.08 -20.21
C LEU A 443 4.35 -10.43 -20.12
N LEU A 444 4.87 -10.35 -18.91
CA LEU A 444 6.23 -9.89 -18.64
C LEU A 444 7.25 -11.03 -18.82
N LYS A 445 8.44 -10.70 -19.33
CA LYS A 445 9.56 -11.62 -19.50
C LYS A 445 10.82 -11.00 -18.90
N ALA A 446 11.48 -11.76 -18.03
CA ALA A 446 12.78 -11.39 -17.48
C ALA A 446 13.85 -11.41 -18.60
N ASN A 447 14.69 -10.38 -18.66
CA ASN A 447 15.80 -10.36 -19.60
C ASN A 447 16.91 -11.29 -19.09
N THR A 448 17.41 -12.17 -19.97
CA THR A 448 18.48 -13.14 -19.67
C THR A 448 19.84 -12.72 -20.20
N ASP A 449 19.97 -11.52 -20.78
CA ASP A 449 21.22 -10.97 -21.28
C ASP A 449 22.25 -10.79 -20.16
N SER A 450 23.54 -10.86 -20.52
CA SER A 450 24.65 -10.67 -19.56
C SER A 450 24.65 -9.32 -18.84
N ASN A 451 23.98 -8.31 -19.42
CA ASN A 451 23.86 -6.98 -18.84
C ASN A 451 22.55 -6.78 -18.05
N ALA A 452 21.68 -7.78 -17.96
CA ALA A 452 20.44 -7.70 -17.19
C ALA A 452 20.75 -7.47 -15.71
N THR A 453 19.87 -6.75 -15.01
CA THR A 453 20.00 -6.48 -13.57
C THR A 453 18.64 -6.45 -12.90
N GLY A 454 18.60 -6.65 -11.60
CA GLY A 454 17.37 -6.59 -10.81
C GLY A 454 17.70 -6.82 -9.35
N VAL A 455 17.95 -8.07 -8.99
CA VAL A 455 18.32 -8.49 -7.64
C VAL A 455 19.84 -8.46 -7.51
N VAL A 456 20.36 -7.56 -6.67
CA VAL A 456 21.80 -7.33 -6.52
C VAL A 456 22.17 -7.28 -5.04
N PHE A 457 23.12 -8.10 -4.62
CA PHE A 457 23.74 -8.01 -3.30
C PHE A 457 25.03 -7.19 -3.39
N ARG A 458 25.24 -6.30 -2.42
CA ARG A 458 26.49 -5.56 -2.26
C ARG A 458 27.06 -5.74 -0.87
N GLY A 459 28.35 -6.02 -0.79
CA GLY A 459 29.08 -6.00 0.47
C GLY A 459 29.48 -4.58 0.91
N PRO A 460 29.95 -4.42 2.16
CA PRO A 460 30.44 -3.13 2.68
C PRO A 460 31.62 -2.51 1.90
N SER A 461 32.35 -3.33 1.12
CA SER A 461 33.46 -2.93 0.25
C SER A 461 33.05 -2.72 -1.22
N ASN A 462 31.74 -2.57 -1.48
CA ASN A 462 31.13 -2.46 -2.81
C ASN A 462 31.29 -3.69 -3.73
N THR A 463 31.66 -4.85 -3.19
CA THR A 463 31.68 -6.09 -3.97
C THR A 463 30.25 -6.46 -4.33
N MET A 464 29.98 -6.66 -5.62
CA MET A 464 28.63 -6.79 -6.15
C MET A 464 28.40 -8.19 -6.73
N THR A 465 27.31 -8.83 -6.30
CA THR A 465 26.78 -10.05 -6.90
C THR A 465 25.42 -9.74 -7.52
N ASN A 466 25.33 -9.80 -8.85
CA ASN A 466 24.10 -9.58 -9.59
C ASN A 466 23.43 -10.92 -9.91
N LEU A 467 22.21 -11.12 -9.43
CA LEU A 467 21.41 -12.32 -9.69
C LEU A 467 20.47 -12.15 -10.89
N GLY A 468 20.49 -10.99 -11.55
CA GLY A 468 19.68 -10.70 -12.74
C GLY A 468 18.26 -10.24 -12.40
N SER A 469 17.36 -10.35 -13.37
CA SER A 469 15.95 -9.97 -13.26
C SER A 469 15.06 -11.18 -12.96
N ALA A 470 13.90 -10.92 -12.36
CA ALA A 470 12.90 -11.94 -12.05
C ALA A 470 11.50 -11.46 -12.44
N VAL A 471 10.66 -12.38 -12.89
CA VAL A 471 9.25 -12.14 -13.18
C VAL A 471 8.43 -13.31 -12.67
N ILE A 472 7.34 -12.99 -11.99
CA ILE A 472 6.24 -13.87 -11.67
C ILE A 472 4.98 -13.17 -12.17
N ASP A 473 4.38 -13.68 -13.24
CA ASP A 473 3.25 -13.05 -13.89
C ASP A 473 2.05 -14.00 -13.89
N GLY A 474 0.84 -13.46 -13.67
CA GLY A 474 -0.39 -14.26 -13.69
C GLY A 474 -0.64 -15.05 -12.40
N VAL A 475 -0.25 -14.54 -11.23
CA VAL A 475 -0.51 -15.20 -9.95
C VAL A 475 -1.96 -15.01 -9.53
N MET A 476 -2.72 -16.10 -9.49
CA MET A 476 -4.10 -16.10 -9.00
C MET A 476 -4.19 -16.78 -7.63
N ILE A 477 -4.92 -16.15 -6.71
CA ILE A 477 -5.27 -16.78 -5.44
C ILE A 477 -6.60 -17.50 -5.62
N GLN A 478 -6.58 -18.84 -5.73
CA GLN A 478 -7.83 -19.62 -5.81
C GLN A 478 -8.59 -19.64 -4.48
N HIS A 479 -7.85 -19.76 -3.38
CA HIS A 479 -8.35 -19.73 -2.00
C HIS A 479 -7.17 -19.45 -1.08
N LEU A 480 -7.32 -18.51 -0.16
CA LEU A 480 -6.33 -18.24 0.88
C LEU A 480 -7.06 -17.90 2.16
N LYS A 481 -6.74 -18.58 3.26
CA LYS A 481 -7.39 -18.37 4.55
C LYS A 481 -6.35 -18.31 5.66
N PHE A 482 -6.35 -17.19 6.38
CA PHE A 482 -5.68 -17.04 7.65
C PHE A 482 -6.73 -17.04 8.76
N LYS A 483 -6.46 -17.77 9.83
CA LYS A 483 -7.29 -17.83 11.02
C LYS A 483 -6.40 -17.63 12.22
N THR A 484 -6.75 -16.69 13.09
CA THR A 484 -6.04 -16.55 14.37
C THR A 484 -6.33 -17.76 15.26
N THR A 485 -5.38 -18.11 16.13
CA THR A 485 -5.52 -19.20 17.09
C THR A 485 -5.60 -18.63 18.51
N GLY A 486 -6.74 -18.02 18.84
CA GLY A 486 -7.03 -17.42 20.15
C GLY A 486 -6.51 -15.99 20.28
N LEU A 487 -7.45 -15.04 20.38
CA LEU A 487 -7.25 -13.78 21.11
C LEU A 487 -7.73 -13.98 22.55
#